data_AF-A0A1Z8LMA3-F1
#
_entry.id   AF-A0A1Z8LMA3-F1
#
_cell.length_a   1.000
_cell.length_b   1.000
_cell.length_c   1.000
_cell.angle_alpha   90.00
_cell.angle_beta   90.00
_cell.angle_gamma   90.00
#
_symmetry.space_group_name_H-M   'P 1'
#
loop_
_entity.id
_entity.type
_entity.pdbx_description
1 polymer ?
#
loop_
_entity_poly.entity_id
_entity_poly.type
_entity_poly.pdbx_seq_one_letter_code
_entity_poly.pdbx_strand_id
1 'polypeptide(L)'
;MGGRKNTDLVAAGKATKSRQCVRSLARGPEVLKVFDANDRGLSNAEIANRTAFPKPTVSRLTFTLLALGYLHLDAETGRYSLHPHILSLGYPVLSPLSIREVARPMMQEMADS
;
A
#
# COMPACT_ATOMS: atom_id res chain seq x y z
N MET A 1 -1.52 20.35 -18.38
CA MET A 1 -2.32 19.10 -18.56
C MET A 1 -2.22 18.26 -17.29
N GLY A 2 -2.96 18.60 -16.22
CA GLY A 2 -2.68 18.12 -14.85
C GLY A 2 -3.90 17.87 -13.95
N GLY A 3 -5.05 17.54 -14.52
CA GLY A 3 -6.32 17.46 -13.77
C GLY A 3 -6.85 16.05 -13.46
N ARG A 4 -6.27 14.97 -14.00
CA ARG A 4 -6.90 13.63 -13.95
C ARG A 4 -6.68 12.84 -12.66
N LYS A 5 -5.65 13.14 -11.85
CA LYS A 5 -5.29 12.29 -10.70
C LYS A 5 -6.28 12.35 -9.53
N ASN A 6 -7.03 13.45 -9.38
CA ASN A 6 -7.86 13.66 -8.18
C ASN A 6 -9.26 13.03 -8.29
N THR A 7 -9.75 12.82 -9.52
CA THR A 7 -11.10 12.29 -9.78
C THR A 7 -11.16 10.77 -9.56
N ASP A 8 -10.07 10.05 -9.81
CA ASP A 8 -9.99 8.59 -9.70
C ASP A 8 -10.00 8.10 -8.23
N LEU A 9 -9.40 8.87 -7.32
CA LEU A 9 -9.36 8.55 -5.88
C LEU A 9 -10.73 8.67 -5.19
N VAL A 10 -11.54 9.64 -5.61
CA VAL A 10 -12.89 9.87 -5.05
C VAL A 10 -13.88 8.78 -5.51
N ALA A 11 -13.70 8.24 -6.73
CA ALA A 11 -14.49 7.12 -7.24
C ALA A 11 -14.25 5.82 -6.45
N ALA A 12 -12.99 5.56 -6.06
CA ALA A 12 -12.62 4.37 -5.28
C ALA A 12 -13.32 4.32 -3.91
N GLY A 13 -13.47 5.46 -3.23
CA GLY A 13 -14.14 5.54 -1.92
C GLY A 13 -15.64 5.24 -1.94
N LYS A 14 -16.33 5.48 -3.07
CA LYS A 14 -17.73 5.06 -3.26
C LYS A 14 -17.85 3.58 -3.58
N ALA A 15 -16.91 3.01 -4.34
CA ALA A 15 -16.91 1.60 -4.73
C ALA A 15 -16.80 0.66 -3.51
N THR A 16 -16.05 1.05 -2.47
CA THR A 16 -15.89 0.26 -1.23
C THR A 16 -17.17 0.08 -0.41
N LYS A 17 -18.20 0.91 -0.65
CA LYS A 17 -19.52 0.80 0.00
C LYS A 17 -20.54 -0.03 -0.80
N SER A 18 -20.19 -0.47 -2.01
CA SER A 18 -21.08 -1.27 -2.86
C SER A 18 -21.21 -2.72 -2.35
N ARG A 19 -22.34 -3.38 -2.65
CA ARG A 19 -22.57 -4.80 -2.32
C ARG A 19 -21.59 -5.76 -3.03
N GLN A 20 -20.90 -5.30 -4.07
CA GLN A 20 -19.89 -6.05 -4.80
C GLN A 20 -18.52 -5.99 -4.10
N CYS A 21 -18.32 -5.06 -3.16
CA CYS A 21 -17.04 -4.94 -2.47
C CYS A 21 -16.92 -6.01 -1.37
N VAL A 22 -15.91 -6.87 -1.51
CA VAL A 22 -15.50 -7.81 -0.48
C VAL A 22 -14.80 -7.03 0.64
N ARG A 23 -15.56 -6.69 1.69
CA ARG A 23 -15.07 -5.88 2.82
C ARG A 23 -13.84 -6.47 3.51
N SER A 24 -13.71 -7.80 3.55
CA SER A 24 -12.53 -8.46 4.11
C SER A 24 -11.26 -8.16 3.31
N LEU A 25 -11.36 -8.11 1.98
CA LEU A 25 -10.25 -7.76 1.10
C LEU A 25 -9.88 -6.28 1.23
N ALA A 26 -10.87 -5.39 1.26
CA ALA A 26 -10.63 -3.94 1.35
C ALA A 26 -9.81 -3.54 2.60
N ARG A 27 -10.00 -4.25 3.71
CA ARG A 27 -9.30 -3.98 4.97
C ARG A 27 -7.82 -4.38 4.96
N GLY A 28 -7.42 -5.34 4.12
CA GLY A 28 -6.03 -5.80 4.04
C GLY A 28 -5.07 -4.66 3.62
N PRO A 29 -5.30 -4.01 2.47
CA PRO A 29 -4.52 -2.84 2.05
C PRO A 29 -4.60 -1.67 3.03
N GLU A 30 -5.71 -1.47 3.75
CA GLU A 30 -5.80 -0.44 4.79
C GLU A 30 -4.83 -0.71 5.95
N VAL A 31 -4.65 -1.98 6.37
CA VAL A 31 -3.62 -2.35 7.35
C VAL A 31 -2.21 -2.11 6.80
N LEU A 32 -1.95 -2.40 5.53
CA LEU A 32 -0.61 -2.18 4.95
C LEU A 32 -0.25 -0.69 4.84
N LYS A 33 -1.25 0.19 4.71
CA LYS A 33 -1.04 1.64 4.59
C LYS A 33 -0.71 2.35 5.91
N VAL A 34 -0.90 1.70 7.07
CA VAL A 34 -0.62 2.36 8.37
C VAL A 34 0.85 2.32 8.78
N PHE A 35 1.69 1.59 8.05
CA PHE A 35 3.14 1.53 8.27
C PHE A 35 3.84 2.71 7.59
N ASP A 36 4.63 3.44 8.36
CA ASP A 36 5.48 4.54 7.90
C ASP A 36 6.94 4.09 7.82
N ALA A 37 7.76 4.80 7.03
CA ALA A 37 9.19 4.55 6.90
C ALA A 37 9.95 4.72 8.23
N ASN A 38 9.44 5.55 9.13
CA ASN A 38 10.05 5.78 10.45
C ASN A 38 9.62 4.77 11.51
N ASP A 39 8.65 3.89 11.23
CA ASP A 39 8.20 2.90 12.21
C ASP A 39 9.23 1.78 12.38
N ARG A 40 9.59 1.47 13.63
CA ARG A 40 10.34 0.25 13.99
C ARG A 40 9.44 -0.99 14.06
N GLY A 41 8.41 -1.03 13.22
CA GLY A 41 7.33 -1.99 13.29
C GLY A 41 6.21 -1.63 14.29
N LEU A 42 5.05 -2.25 14.12
CA LEU A 42 3.82 -1.97 14.86
C LEU A 42 3.25 -3.23 15.51
N SER A 43 2.77 -3.10 16.74
CA SER A 43 1.96 -4.10 17.43
C SER A 43 0.53 -4.13 16.90
N ASN A 44 -0.21 -5.21 17.17
CA ASN A 44 -1.63 -5.30 16.84
C ASN A 44 -2.47 -4.18 17.48
N ALA A 45 -2.06 -3.65 18.64
CA ALA A 45 -2.74 -2.55 19.30
C ALA A 45 -2.51 -1.21 18.57
N GLU A 46 -1.28 -0.94 18.15
CA GLU A 46 -0.96 0.26 17.36
C GLU A 46 -1.64 0.23 15.99
N ILE A 47 -1.65 -0.94 15.33
CA ILE A 47 -2.37 -1.12 14.06
C ILE A 47 -3.88 -0.91 14.25
N ALA A 48 -4.48 -1.44 15.32
CA ALA A 48 -5.89 -1.23 15.64
C ALA A 48 -6.22 0.24 15.87
N ASN A 49 -5.35 0.96 16.58
CA ASN A 49 -5.52 2.40 16.82
C ASN A 49 -5.43 3.20 15.52
N ARG A 50 -4.44 2.90 14.66
CA ARG A 50 -4.25 3.63 13.38
C ARG A 50 -5.33 3.31 12.33
N THR A 51 -5.81 2.07 12.29
CA THR A 51 -6.86 1.64 11.34
C THR A 51 -8.29 1.86 11.85
N ALA A 52 -8.46 2.15 13.13
CA ALA A 52 -9.76 2.13 13.84
C ALA A 52 -10.50 0.79 13.73
N PHE A 53 -9.80 -0.31 13.45
CA PHE A 53 -10.39 -1.65 13.40
C PHE A 53 -10.42 -2.30 14.79
N PRO A 54 -11.42 -3.16 15.07
CA PRO A 54 -11.40 -3.97 16.28
C PRO A 54 -10.15 -4.87 16.35
N LYS A 55 -9.52 -4.99 17.53
CA LYS A 55 -8.33 -5.84 17.74
C LYS A 55 -8.46 -7.28 17.18
N PRO A 56 -9.61 -7.99 17.31
CA PRO A 56 -9.76 -9.33 16.73
C PRO A 56 -9.77 -9.33 15.18
N THR A 57 -10.15 -8.21 14.56
CA THR A 57 -10.08 -8.06 13.11
C THR A 57 -8.65 -7.83 12.68
N VAL A 58 -7.93 -6.95 13.38
CA VAL A 58 -6.51 -6.69 13.10
C VAL A 58 -5.68 -7.95 13.25
N SER A 59 -5.83 -8.71 14.33
CA SER A 59 -5.06 -9.95 14.54
C SER A 59 -5.27 -10.98 13.42
N ARG A 60 -6.51 -11.14 12.91
CA ARG A 60 -6.78 -12.03 11.77
C ARG A 60 -6.18 -11.51 10.46
N LEU A 61 -6.23 -10.19 10.26
CA LEU A 61 -5.64 -9.54 9.09
C LEU A 61 -4.12 -9.65 9.10
N THR A 62 -3.47 -9.33 10.22
CA THR A 62 -2.00 -9.42 10.35
C THR A 62 -1.51 -10.86 10.23
N PHE A 63 -2.22 -11.84 10.79
CA PHE A 63 -1.93 -13.26 10.58
C PHE A 63 -1.99 -13.64 9.10
N THR A 64 -3.05 -13.24 8.40
CA THR A 64 -3.23 -13.54 6.96
C THR A 64 -2.14 -12.85 6.13
N LEU A 65 -1.85 -11.58 6.40
CA LEU A 65 -0.85 -10.80 5.68
C LEU A 65 0.57 -11.31 5.93
N LEU A 66 0.87 -11.83 7.13
CA LEU A 66 2.10 -12.53 7.45
C LEU A 66 2.21 -13.83 6.64
N ALA A 67 1.16 -14.64 6.62
CA ALA A 67 1.13 -15.89 5.85
C ALA A 67 1.28 -15.68 4.33
N LEU A 68 0.76 -14.56 3.81
CA LEU A 68 0.92 -14.16 2.41
C LEU A 68 2.29 -13.52 2.11
N GLY A 69 3.13 -13.31 3.14
CA GLY A 69 4.46 -12.72 2.99
C GLY A 69 4.47 -11.21 2.76
N TYR A 70 3.40 -10.50 3.14
CA TYR A 70 3.34 -9.04 3.11
C TYR A 70 3.85 -8.40 4.40
N LEU A 71 3.79 -9.11 5.52
CA LEU A 71 4.33 -8.67 6.79
C LEU A 71 5.46 -9.58 7.23
N HIS A 72 6.34 -9.03 8.06
CA HIS A 72 7.32 -9.76 8.85
C HIS A 72 6.98 -9.58 10.32
N LEU A 73 7.07 -10.65 11.11
CA LEU A 73 6.91 -10.60 12.57
C LEU A 73 8.29 -10.76 13.20
N ASP A 74 8.72 -9.75 13.93
CA ASP A 74 9.91 -9.82 14.76
C ASP A 74 9.62 -10.71 15.99
N ALA A 75 10.38 -11.79 16.15
CA ALA A 75 10.21 -12.75 17.23
C ALA A 75 10.66 -12.22 18.60
N GLU A 76 11.56 -11.24 18.64
CA GLU A 76 12.06 -10.65 19.88
C GLU A 76 11.09 -9.59 20.41
N THR A 77 10.56 -8.75 19.52
CA THR A 77 9.69 -7.63 19.92
C THR A 77 8.20 -7.91 19.77
N GLY A 78 7.82 -8.94 19.01
CA GLY A 78 6.42 -9.24 18.67
C GLY A 78 5.76 -8.19 17.78
N ARG A 79 6.55 -7.37 17.09
CA ARG A 79 6.08 -6.27 16.23
C ARG A 79 6.07 -6.70 14.76
N TYR A 80 5.08 -6.19 14.02
CA TYR A 80 4.97 -6.40 12.59
C TYR A 80 5.67 -5.30 11.81
N SER A 81 6.32 -5.63 10.70
CA SER A 81 6.86 -4.67 9.73
C SER A 81 6.47 -5.07 8.31
N LEU A 82 6.55 -4.14 7.36
CA LEU A 82 6.31 -4.46 5.95
C LEU A 82 7.44 -5.33 5.40
N HIS A 83 7.08 -6.42 4.74
CA HIS A 83 8.04 -7.28 4.06
C HIS A 83 8.40 -6.68 2.68
N PRO A 84 9.67 -6.71 2.24
CA PRO A 84 10.09 -6.17 0.94
C PRO A 84 9.33 -6.74 -0.26
N HIS A 85 8.75 -7.93 -0.11
CA HIS A 85 7.89 -8.54 -1.12
C HIS A 85 6.73 -7.64 -1.58
N ILE A 86 6.26 -6.70 -0.75
CA ILE A 86 5.22 -5.74 -1.16
C ILE A 86 5.63 -4.87 -2.36
N LEU A 87 6.94 -4.65 -2.57
CA LEU A 87 7.45 -3.90 -3.72
C LEU A 87 7.22 -4.64 -5.05
N SER A 88 7.10 -5.98 -5.03
CA SER A 88 6.81 -6.77 -6.23
C SER A 88 5.44 -6.41 -6.82
N LEU A 89 4.47 -6.01 -5.98
CA LEU A 89 3.16 -5.56 -6.42
C LEU A 89 3.22 -4.22 -7.17
N GLY A 90 4.17 -3.34 -6.78
CA GLY A 90 4.36 -2.04 -7.39
C GLY A 90 5.27 -2.06 -8.63
N TYR A 91 6.08 -3.11 -8.78
CA TYR A 91 7.08 -3.20 -9.85
C TYR A 91 6.52 -3.05 -11.27
N PRO A 92 5.40 -3.71 -11.66
CA PRO A 92 4.81 -3.51 -12.99
C PRO A 92 4.34 -2.08 -13.27
N VAL A 93 4.02 -1.31 -12.22
CA VAL A 93 3.62 0.09 -12.33
C VAL A 93 4.84 1.01 -12.43
N LEU A 94 5.92 0.69 -11.72
CA LEU A 94 7.14 1.48 -11.69
C LEU A 94 8.05 1.23 -12.90
N SER A 95 8.05 0.02 -13.46
CA SER A 95 8.93 -0.40 -14.57
C SER A 95 8.77 0.43 -15.86
N PRO A 96 7.56 0.87 -16.27
CA PRO A 96 7.41 1.79 -17.41
C PRO A 96 7.82 3.23 -17.08
N LEU A 97 7.61 3.66 -15.83
CA LEU A 97 7.85 5.03 -15.37
C LEU A 97 9.33 5.37 -15.18
N SER A 98 10.21 4.36 -15.09
CA SER A 98 11.52 4.51 -14.45
C SER A 98 12.61 5.26 -15.22
N ILE A 99 12.47 5.56 -16.51
CA ILE A 99 13.46 6.44 -17.18
C ILE A 99 12.95 7.00 -18.51
N ARG A 100 12.17 6.20 -19.26
CA ARG A 100 11.93 6.48 -20.68
C ARG A 100 10.90 7.58 -20.91
N GLU A 101 9.89 7.68 -20.06
CA GLU A 101 8.83 8.70 -20.16
C GLU A 101 9.27 10.05 -19.59
N VAL A 102 10.15 10.05 -18.58
CA VAL A 102 10.71 11.27 -17.99
C VAL A 102 11.86 11.82 -18.82
N ALA A 103 12.74 10.95 -19.34
CA ALA A 103 13.89 11.39 -20.15
C ALA A 103 13.50 11.74 -21.60
N ARG A 104 12.45 11.14 -22.19
CA ARG A 104 12.04 11.44 -23.57
C ARG A 104 11.85 12.93 -23.88
N PRO A 105 11.05 13.70 -23.12
CA PRO A 105 10.86 15.11 -23.42
C PRO A 105 12.16 15.91 -23.26
N MET A 106 12.98 15.61 -22.26
CA MET A 106 14.27 16.29 -22.03
C MET A 106 15.30 15.96 -23.12
N MET A 107 15.36 14.72 -23.59
CA MET A 107 16.24 14.30 -24.69
C MET A 107 15.77 14.87 -26.04
N GLN A 108 14.47 15.04 -26.23
CA GLN A 108 13.89 15.63 -27.44
C GLN A 108 14.16 17.14 -27.50
N GLU A 109 14.00 17.87 -26.38
CA GLU A 109 14.39 19.29 -26.29
C GLU A 109 15.88 19.52 -26.59
N MET A 110 16.77 18.59 -26.20
CA MET A 110 18.19 18.66 -26.54
C MET A 110 18.52 18.27 -27.99
N ALA A 111 17.65 17.49 -28.65
CA ALA A 111 17.85 17.06 -30.04
C ALA A 111 17.24 18.05 -31.04
N ASP A 112 16.20 18.80 -30.64
CA ASP A 112 15.53 19.81 -31.45
C ASP A 112 16.19 21.20 -31.33
N SER A 113 17.23 21.34 -30.50
CA SER A 113 18.07 22.54 -30.34
C SER A 113 19.42 22.40 -31.03
#